data_AF-A0A932KFQ2-F1
#
_entry.id   AF-A0A932KFQ2-F1
#
_cell.length_a   1.000
_cell.length_b   1.000
_cell.length_c   1.000
_cell.angle_alpha   90.00
_cell.angle_beta   90.00
_cell.angle_gamma   90.00
#
_symmetry.space_group_name_H-M   'P 1'
#
loop_
_entity.id
_entity.type
_entity.pdbx_description
1 polymer ?
#
loop_
_entity_poly.entity_id
_entity_poly.type
_entity_poly.pdbx_seq_one_letter_code
_entity_poly.pdbx_strand_id
1 'polypeptide(L)'
;MRAAHTGLALVVLATLASALGVVYAKHENRKLFIELQALQAERDAMNVEWGQLQLEQSTQATHARVDAEARGRLGMRPPDPKAVVIIRPVSSPSEGAIPHGSREP
;
A
#
# COMPACT_ATOMS: atom_id res chain seq x y z
N MET A 1 -41.63 45.40 37.97
CA MET A 1 -40.25 45.61 37.47
C MET A 1 -39.24 44.57 37.99
N ARG A 2 -39.18 44.24 39.30
CA ARG A 2 -38.22 43.26 39.86
C ARG A 2 -38.20 41.87 39.17
N ALA A 3 -39.36 41.29 38.88
CA ALA A 3 -39.47 39.97 38.22
C ALA A 3 -38.92 39.95 36.78
N ALA A 4 -38.97 41.07 36.06
CA ALA A 4 -38.41 41.18 34.71
C ALA A 4 -36.87 41.20 34.74
N HIS A 5 -36.28 41.84 35.74
CA HIS A 5 -34.83 41.91 35.89
C HIS A 5 -34.24 40.54 36.29
N THR A 6 -34.93 39.78 37.16
CA THR A 6 -34.51 38.43 37.54
C THR A 6 -34.58 37.47 36.36
N GLY A 7 -35.61 37.55 35.52
CA GLY A 7 -35.72 36.75 34.31
C GLY A 7 -34.63 37.06 33.29
N LEU A 8 -34.35 38.35 33.06
CA LEU A 8 -33.26 38.79 32.18
C LEU A 8 -31.90 38.29 32.69
N ALA A 9 -31.63 38.42 33.99
CA ALA A 9 -30.39 37.95 34.60
C ALA A 9 -30.20 36.43 34.41
N LEU A 10 -31.26 35.64 34.53
CA LEU A 10 -31.20 34.19 34.32
C LEU A 10 -30.86 33.84 32.88
N VAL A 11 -31.50 34.49 31.90
CA VAL A 11 -31.22 34.25 30.47
C VAL A 11 -29.78 34.65 30.12
N VAL A 12 -29.31 35.79 30.65
CA VAL A 12 -27.91 36.23 30.45
C VAL A 12 -26.93 35.21 31.04
N LEU A 13 -27.18 34.70 32.24
CA LEU A 13 -26.34 33.66 32.84
C LEU A 13 -26.37 32.37 32.03
N ALA A 14 -27.55 31.95 31.56
CA ALA A 14 -27.69 30.76 30.74
C ALA A 14 -26.96 30.87 29.40
N THR A 15 -27.03 32.03 28.73
CA THR A 15 -26.32 32.25 27.45
C THR A 15 -24.81 32.32 27.65
N LEU A 16 -24.33 32.97 28.72
CA LEU A 16 -22.90 32.99 29.06
C LEU A 16 -22.37 31.59 29.38
N ALA A 17 -23.11 30.81 30.17
CA ALA A 17 -22.75 29.43 30.48
C ALA A 17 -22.72 28.56 29.20
N SER A 18 -23.70 28.72 28.31
CA SER A 18 -23.73 28.03 27.02
C SER A 18 -22.53 28.42 26.15
N ALA A 19 -22.23 29.73 26.03
CA ALA A 19 -21.11 30.21 25.22
C ALA A 19 -19.77 29.63 25.71
N LEU A 20 -19.52 29.65 27.03
CA LEU A 20 -18.33 29.03 27.61
C LEU A 20 -18.29 27.51 27.37
N GLY A 21 -19.44 26.84 27.53
CA GLY A 21 -19.56 25.41 27.25
C GLY A 21 -19.21 25.05 25.81
N VAL A 22 -19.68 25.84 24.83
CA VAL A 22 -19.36 25.63 23.41
C VAL A 22 -17.86 25.82 23.14
N VAL A 23 -17.25 26.86 23.70
CA VAL A 23 -15.80 27.10 23.54
C VAL A 23 -14.99 25.95 24.14
N TYR A 24 -15.36 25.50 25.34
CA TYR A 24 -14.72 24.37 25.99
C TYR A 24 -14.85 23.08 25.18
N ALA A 25 -16.07 22.73 24.75
CA ALA A 25 -16.33 21.55 23.95
C ALA A 25 -15.56 21.58 22.61
N LYS A 26 -15.47 22.74 21.96
CA LYS A 26 -14.69 22.91 20.72
C LYS A 26 -13.20 22.71 20.95
N HIS A 27 -12.66 23.24 22.06
CA HIS A 27 -11.25 23.06 22.41
C HIS A 27 -10.92 21.60 22.68
N GLU A 28 -11.76 20.92 23.45
CA GLU A 28 -11.56 19.52 23.78
C GLU A 28 -11.71 18.61 22.56
N ASN A 29 -12.71 18.87 21.72
CA ASN A 29 -12.87 18.16 20.45
C ASN A 29 -11.63 18.31 19.55
N ARG A 30 -11.05 19.52 19.48
CA ARG A 30 -9.82 19.74 18.69
C ARG A 30 -8.65 18.92 19.21
N LYS A 31 -8.45 18.83 20.54
CA LYS A 31 -7.38 18.01 21.11
C LYS A 31 -7.57 16.54 20.79
N LEU A 32 -8.76 16.01 21.08
CA LEU A 32 -9.08 14.60 20.82
C LEU A 32 -8.99 14.25 19.33
N PHE A 33 -9.37 15.18 18.46
CA PHE A 33 -9.25 15.00 17.02
C PHE A 33 -7.78 14.91 16.58
N ILE A 34 -6.90 15.76 17.10
CA ILE A 34 -5.46 15.71 16.81
C ILE A 34 -4.86 14.38 17.28
N GLU A 35 -5.21 13.95 18.50
CA GLU A 35 -4.76 12.66 19.04
C GLU A 35 -5.22 11.49 18.17
N LEU A 36 -6.51 11.48 17.79
CA LEU A 36 -7.05 10.48 16.87
C LEU A 36 -6.31 10.45 15.53
N GLN A 37 -6.01 11.62 14.95
CA GLN A 37 -5.27 11.70 13.69
C GLN A 37 -3.85 11.16 13.83
N ALA A 38 -3.18 11.40 14.96
CA ALA A 38 -1.85 10.86 15.22
C ALA A 38 -1.88 9.33 15.29
N LEU A 39 -2.81 8.74 16.05
CA LEU A 39 -2.97 7.29 16.14
C LEU A 39 -3.33 6.65 14.80
N GLN A 40 -4.18 7.31 14.00
CA GLN A 40 -4.51 6.84 12.65
C GLN A 40 -3.29 6.84 11.73
N ALA A 41 -2.47 7.90 11.77
CA ALA A 41 -1.25 7.97 10.98
C ALA A 41 -0.26 6.86 11.36
N GLU A 42 -0.12 6.56 12.65
CA GLU A 42 0.72 5.46 13.14
C GLU A 42 0.22 4.09 12.64
N ARG A 43 -1.09 3.84 12.76
CA ARG A 43 -1.72 2.62 12.22
C ARG A 43 -1.49 2.49 10.72
N ASP A 44 -1.67 3.58 9.98
CA ASP A 44 -1.53 3.56 8.52
C ASP A 44 -0.07 3.31 8.12
N ALA A 45 0.90 3.85 8.85
CA ALA A 45 2.31 3.53 8.66
C ALA A 45 2.60 2.04 8.88
N MET A 46 2.08 1.45 9.96
CA MET A 46 2.20 0.00 10.21
C MET A 46 1.56 -0.84 9.10
N ASN A 47 0.40 -0.43 8.58
CA ASN A 47 -0.26 -1.13 7.47
C ASN A 47 0.57 -1.10 6.18
N VAL A 48 1.24 0.03 5.90
CA VAL A 48 2.14 0.15 4.76
C VAL A 48 3.33 -0.79 4.92
N GLU A 49 3.98 -0.78 6.09
CA GLU A 49 5.10 -1.69 6.38
C GLU A 49 4.68 -3.15 6.28
N TRP A 50 3.52 -3.50 6.84
CA TRP A 50 2.95 -4.85 6.70
C TRP A 50 2.74 -5.24 5.23
N GLY A 51 2.19 -4.34 4.42
CA GLY A 51 2.01 -4.57 2.99
C GLY A 51 3.33 -4.81 2.26
N GLN A 52 4.38 -4.05 2.60
CA GLN A 52 5.73 -4.25 2.06
C GLN A 52 6.29 -5.61 2.44
N LEU A 53 6.22 -5.97 3.73
CA LEU A 53 6.67 -7.28 4.23
C LEU A 53 5.92 -8.43 3.55
N GLN A 54 4.62 -8.28 3.31
CA GLN A 54 3.82 -9.30 2.65
C GLN A 54 4.22 -9.48 1.18
N LEU A 55 4.59 -8.40 0.48
CA LEU A 55 5.14 -8.47 -0.88
C LEU A 55 6.51 -9.17 -0.91
N GLU A 56 7.39 -8.84 0.04
CA GLU A 56 8.69 -9.52 0.20
C GLU A 56 8.50 -11.03 0.43
N GLN A 57 7.61 -11.40 1.35
CA GLN A 57 7.29 -12.80 1.65
C GLN A 57 6.66 -13.52 0.45
N SER A 58 5.76 -12.88 -0.31
CA SER A 58 5.12 -13.53 -1.46
C SER A 58 6.13 -13.92 -2.54
N THR A 59 7.15 -13.09 -2.74
CA THR A 59 8.25 -13.36 -3.67
C THR A 59 9.11 -14.52 -3.15
N GLN A 60 9.53 -14.46 -1.88
CA GLN A 60 10.37 -15.52 -1.28
C GLN A 60 9.63 -16.85 -1.14
N ALA A 61 8.34 -16.85 -0.77
CA ALA A 61 7.53 -18.06 -0.61
C ALA A 61 7.30 -18.77 -1.95
N THR A 62 7.10 -18.03 -3.03
CA THR A 62 6.92 -18.60 -4.38
C THR A 62 8.24 -19.22 -4.87
N HIS A 63 9.36 -18.51 -4.74
CA HIS A 63 10.67 -19.04 -5.12
C HIS A 63 11.12 -20.22 -4.26
N ALA A 64 10.94 -20.16 -2.94
CA ALA A 64 11.31 -21.23 -2.02
C ALA A 64 10.49 -22.51 -2.27
N ARG A 65 9.19 -22.40 -2.57
CA ARG A 65 8.38 -23.56 -2.98
C ARG A 65 8.89 -24.18 -4.27
N VAL A 66 9.18 -23.36 -5.28
CA VAL A 66 9.67 -23.85 -6.58
C VAL A 66 11.02 -24.56 -6.42
N ASP A 67 11.97 -24.00 -5.65
CA ASP A 67 13.27 -24.63 -5.43
C ASP A 67 13.15 -25.95 -4.63
N ALA A 68 12.31 -25.97 -3.59
CA ALA A 68 12.06 -27.19 -2.82
C ALA A 68 11.42 -28.30 -3.67
N GLU A 69 10.46 -27.95 -4.51
CA GLU A 69 9.79 -28.89 -5.42
C GLU A 69 10.74 -29.38 -6.53
N ALA A 70 11.57 -28.49 -7.08
CA ALA A 70 12.60 -28.85 -8.05
C ALA A 70 13.64 -29.82 -7.47
N ARG A 71 14.12 -29.59 -6.24
CA ARG A 71 15.09 -30.47 -5.59
C ARG A 71 14.46 -31.79 -5.13
N GLY A 72 13.27 -31.72 -4.53
CA GLY A 72 12.61 -32.87 -3.91
C GLY A 72 11.94 -33.81 -4.91
N ARG A 73 11.18 -33.27 -5.88
CA ARG A 73 10.44 -34.08 -6.86
C ARG A 73 11.19 -34.31 -8.16
N LEU A 74 11.95 -33.32 -8.62
CA LEU A 74 12.67 -33.40 -9.90
C LEU A 74 14.15 -33.78 -9.72
N GLY A 75 14.63 -33.90 -8.47
CA GLY A 75 16.03 -34.23 -8.19
C GLY A 75 17.02 -33.19 -8.70
N MET A 76 16.55 -31.96 -8.98
CA MET A 76 17.39 -30.91 -9.55
C MET A 76 18.47 -30.51 -8.56
N ARG A 77 19.68 -30.33 -9.09
CA ARG A 77 20.85 -29.86 -8.35
C ARG A 77 21.36 -28.59 -9.03
N PRO A 78 21.96 -27.65 -8.30
CA PRO A 78 22.63 -26.51 -8.92
C PRO A 78 23.63 -27.02 -9.98
N PRO A 79 23.59 -26.49 -11.21
CA PRO A 79 24.54 -26.90 -12.24
C PRO A 79 25.96 -26.50 -11.85
N ASP A 80 26.92 -27.37 -12.16
CA ASP A 80 28.35 -27.07 -11.99
C ASP A 80 28.71 -25.82 -12.82
N PRO A 81 29.51 -24.87 -12.30
CA PRO A 81 29.95 -23.70 -13.06
C PRO A 81 30.53 -24.02 -14.45
N LYS A 82 31.13 -25.20 -14.62
CA LYS A 82 31.69 -25.67 -15.91
C LYS A 82 30.63 -26.13 -16.91
N ALA A 83 29.40 -26.37 -16.47
CA ALA A 83 28.28 -26.84 -17.29
C ALA A 83 27.37 -25.70 -17.80
N VAL A 84 27.66 -24.45 -17.43
CA VAL A 84 26.85 -23.30 -17.84
C VAL A 84 27.36 -22.76 -19.18
N VAL A 85 26.52 -22.83 -20.22
CA VAL A 85 26.82 -22.29 -21.56
C VAL A 85 25.97 -21.04 -21.80
N ILE A 86 26.62 -19.89 -22.01
CA ILE A 86 25.94 -18.63 -22.30
C ILE A 86 25.64 -18.55 -23.80
N ILE A 87 24.36 -18.56 -24.16
CA ILE A 87 23.91 -18.41 -25.55
C ILE A 87 23.55 -16.93 -25.77
N ARG A 88 24.17 -16.30 -26.77
CA ARG A 88 23.75 -14.96 -27.24
C ARG A 88 22.48 -15.11 -28.10
N PRO A 89 21.40 -14.37 -27.83
CA PRO A 89 20.19 -14.46 -28.63
C PRO A 89 20.49 -14.01 -30.06
N VAL A 90 20.19 -14.88 -31.03
CA VAL A 90 20.26 -14.54 -32.45
C VAL A 90 19.16 -13.51 -32.74
N SER A 91 19.55 -12.33 -33.23
CA SER A 91 18.60 -11.35 -33.75
C SER A 91 17.78 -11.99 -34.87
N SER A 92 16.46 -11.84 -34.77
CA SER A 92 15.42 -12.42 -35.64
C SER A 92 15.78 -12.43 -37.13
N PRO A 93 15.60 -13.54 -37.87
CA PRO A 93 15.92 -13.60 -39.29
C PRO A 93 14.82 -12.92 -40.11
N SER A 94 15.01 -11.64 -40.42
CA SER A 94 14.35 -10.98 -41.54
C SER A 94 15.15 -11.23 -42.82
N GLU A 95 14.94 -12.39 -43.46
CA GLU A 95 15.41 -12.64 -44.83
C GLU A 95 14.24 -13.21 -45.63
N GLY A 96 13.30 -12.33 -45.96
CA GLY A 96 12.34 -12.58 -47.03
C GLY A 96 13.05 -12.40 -48.36
N ALA A 97 13.38 -13.49 -49.04
CA ALA A 97 13.71 -13.49 -50.47
C ALA A 97 13.68 -14.92 -51.05
N ILE A 98 12.48 -15.42 -51.39
CA ILE A 98 12.38 -16.43 -52.46
C ILE A 98 11.24 -16.04 -53.40
N PRO A 99 11.59 -15.63 -54.63
CA PRO A 99 10.96 -16.25 -55.78
C PRO A 99 12.02 -16.68 -56.80
N HIS A 100 12.32 -17.98 -56.83
CA HIS A 100 13.00 -18.59 -57.98
C HIS A 100 11.96 -18.81 -59.09
N GLY A 101 12.09 -18.02 -60.15
CA GLY A 101 11.30 -18.16 -61.36
C GLY A 101 11.69 -19.38 -62.18
N SER A 102 10.70 -19.95 -62.85
CA SER A 102 10.87 -20.78 -64.04
C SER A 102 9.98 -20.19 -65.14
N ARG A 103 10.55 -19.23 -65.88
CA ARG A 103 10.32 -19.15 -67.33
C ARG A 103 11.07 -20.35 -67.91
N GLU A 104 10.40 -21.13 -68.75
CA GLU A 104 10.78 -21.30 -70.16
C GLU A 104 9.69 -22.13 -70.90
N PRO A 105 9.70 -22.14 -72.24
CA PRO A 105 8.57 -21.80 -73.12
C PRO A 105 7.49 -22.87 -73.32
#